data_AF-A0A0P0YX12-F1
#
_entry.id   AF-A0A0P0YX12-F1
#
_cell.length_a   1.000
_cell.length_b   1.000
_cell.length_c   1.000
_cell.angle_alpha   90.00
_cell.angle_beta   90.00
_cell.angle_gamma   90.00
#
_symmetry.space_group_name_H-M   'P 1'
#
loop_
_entity.id
_entity.type
_entity.pdbx_description
1 polymer ?
#
loop_
_entity_poly.entity_id
_entity_poly.type
_entity_poly.pdbx_seq_one_letter_code
_entity_poly.pdbx_strand_id
1 'polypeptide(L)' 'MTSPPRLAPDHPDYVRECEKAMDFTFYEVGYHAEAAGWTPEAVDAAMVNLAENRSKARKAHEMDDAAIKLFSRGP' A
#
# COMPACT_ATOMS: atom_id res chain seq x y z
N MET A 1 8.55 1.79 16.23
CA MET A 1 9.89 2.06 15.67
C MET A 1 9.94 1.49 14.27
N THR A 2 10.07 2.30 13.23
CA THR A 2 10.28 1.82 11.85
C THR A 2 11.79 1.66 11.61
N SER A 3 12.24 0.41 11.51
CA SER A 3 13.62 0.13 11.08
C SER A 3 13.67 0.16 9.55
N PRO A 4 14.79 0.61 8.95
CA PRO A 4 14.96 0.56 7.50
C PRO A 4 14.93 -0.90 7.00
N PRO A 5 14.58 -1.15 5.73
CA PRO A 5 14.66 -2.48 5.12
C PRO A 5 16.07 -3.06 5.29
N ARG A 6 16.17 -4.35 5.62
CA ARG A 6 17.46 -5.04 5.73
C ARG A 6 17.86 -5.68 4.40
N LEU A 7 16.88 -6.06 3.58
CA LEU A 7 17.09 -6.67 2.28
C LEU A 7 17.14 -5.60 1.18
N ALA A 8 17.92 -5.86 0.14
CA ALA A 8 17.92 -5.04 -1.07
C ALA A 8 16.62 -5.27 -1.88
N PRO A 9 16.14 -4.27 -2.66
CA PRO A 9 14.89 -4.38 -3.43
C PRO A 9 14.82 -5.54 -4.43
N ASP A 10 15.96 -6.06 -4.89
CA ASP A 10 16.09 -7.19 -5.82
C ASP A 10 16.10 -8.56 -5.12
N HIS A 11 16.17 -8.58 -3.77
CA HIS A 11 16.13 -9.81 -3.00
C HIS A 11 14.73 -10.47 -3.07
N PRO A 12 14.61 -11.79 -3.27
CA PRO A 12 13.32 -12.47 -3.43
C PRO A 12 12.36 -12.27 -2.24
N ASP A 13 12.90 -12.12 -1.03
CA ASP A 13 12.11 -11.88 0.19
C ASP A 13 11.89 -10.39 0.54
N TYR A 14 12.28 -9.43 -0.30
CA TYR A 14 12.16 -8.00 0.03
C TYR A 14 10.71 -7.61 0.38
N VAL A 15 9.75 -8.08 -0.42
CA VAL A 15 8.32 -7.82 -0.18
C VAL A 15 7.85 -8.49 1.11
N ARG A 16 8.33 -9.70 1.39
CA ARG A 16 7.98 -10.44 2.61
C ARG A 16 8.51 -9.76 3.89
N GLU A 17 9.67 -9.13 3.80
CA GLU A 17 10.18 -8.29 4.89
C GLU A 17 9.31 -7.05 5.10
N CYS A 18 8.87 -6.41 4.01
CA CYS A 18 7.95 -5.28 4.08
C CYS A 18 6.62 -5.69 4.74
N GLU A 19 6.04 -6.84 4.36
CA GLU A 19 4.84 -7.40 4.97
C GLU A 19 5.02 -7.55 6.49
N LYS A 20 6.11 -8.19 6.94
CA LYS A 20 6.40 -8.37 8.38
C LYS A 20 6.53 -7.05 9.13
N ALA A 21 7.10 -6.03 8.50
CA ALA A 21 7.24 -4.71 9.10
C ALA A 21 5.89 -3.99 9.26
N MET A 22 4.92 -4.31 8.40
CA MET A 22 3.59 -3.70 8.37
C MET A 22 2.53 -4.52 9.12
N ASP A 23 2.76 -5.81 9.34
CA ASP A 23 1.77 -6.81 9.76
C ASP A 23 0.92 -6.37 10.95
N PHE A 24 1.56 -5.93 12.04
CA PHE A 24 0.86 -5.53 13.25
C PHE A 24 -0.06 -4.31 13.02
N THR A 25 0.43 -3.28 12.36
CA THR A 25 -0.36 -2.08 12.07
C THR A 25 -1.46 -2.36 11.05
N PHE A 26 -1.22 -3.29 10.11
CA PHE A 26 -2.24 -3.72 9.17
C PHE A 26 -3.39 -4.47 9.86
N TYR A 27 -3.06 -5.31 10.84
CA TYR A 27 -4.04 -5.97 11.70
C TYR A 27 -4.90 -4.97 12.50
N GLU A 28 -4.28 -3.93 13.07
CA GLU A 28 -5.00 -2.90 13.84
C GLU A 28 -6.10 -2.20 13.02
N VAL A 29 -5.91 -2.01 11.71
CA VAL A 29 -6.92 -1.40 10.83
C VAL A 29 -8.22 -2.22 10.82
N GLY A 30 -8.10 -3.54 10.66
CA GLY A 30 -9.25 -4.45 10.68
C GLY A 30 -9.88 -4.51 12.06
N TYR A 31 -9.06 -4.66 13.10
CA TYR A 31 -9.51 -4.68 14.49
C TYR A 31 -10.35 -3.46 14.87
N HIS A 32 -9.92 -2.25 14.46
CA HIS A 32 -10.68 -1.04 14.75
C HIS A 32 -12.04 -0.98 14.04
N ALA A 33 -12.14 -1.52 12.82
CA ALA A 33 -13.41 -1.59 12.10
C ALA A 33 -14.35 -2.62 12.75
N GLU A 34 -13.86 -3.80 13.11
CA GLU A 34 -14.65 -4.80 13.83
C GLU A 34 -15.13 -4.28 15.20
N ALA A 35 -14.25 -3.59 15.94
CA ALA A 35 -14.61 -2.96 17.21
C ALA A 35 -15.69 -1.86 17.06
N ALA A 36 -15.82 -1.26 15.88
CA ALA A 36 -16.88 -0.32 15.54
C ALA A 36 -18.20 -1.02 15.13
N GLY A 37 -18.24 -2.34 15.10
CA GLY A 37 -19.44 -3.14 14.83
C GLY A 37 -19.59 -3.65 13.40
N TRP A 38 -18.57 -3.49 12.54
CA TRP A 38 -18.57 -4.08 11.20
C TRP A 38 -18.32 -5.59 11.28
N THR A 39 -18.90 -6.35 10.35
CA THR A 39 -18.65 -7.80 10.30
C THR A 39 -17.25 -8.09 9.75
N PRO A 40 -16.58 -9.16 10.19
CA PRO A 40 -15.27 -9.54 9.68
C PRO A 40 -15.22 -9.64 8.15
N GLU A 41 -16.26 -10.19 7.52
CA GLU A 41 -16.32 -10.34 6.05
C GLU A 41 -16.36 -8.99 5.32
N ALA A 42 -17.05 -8.01 5.89
CA ALA A 42 -17.11 -6.65 5.34
C ALA A 42 -15.76 -5.94 5.50
N VAL A 43 -15.09 -6.15 6.64
CA VAL A 43 -13.76 -5.59 6.93
C VAL A 43 -12.73 -6.17 5.97
N ASP A 44 -12.68 -7.49 5.80
CA ASP A 44 -11.77 -8.16 4.86
C ASP A 44 -11.95 -7.66 3.43
N ALA A 45 -13.21 -7.61 2.96
CA ALA A 45 -13.53 -7.10 1.63
C ALA A 45 -13.10 -5.62 1.46
N ALA A 46 -13.34 -4.78 2.48
CA ALA A 46 -12.92 -3.38 2.46
C ALA A 46 -11.39 -3.23 2.42
N MET A 47 -10.65 -4.03 3.19
CA MET A 47 -9.19 -3.98 3.22
C MET A 47 -8.57 -4.34 1.86
N VAL A 48 -9.10 -5.38 1.19
CA VAL A 48 -8.68 -5.72 -0.19
C VAL A 48 -8.96 -4.56 -1.15
N ASN A 49 -10.18 -4.01 -1.13
CA ASN A 49 -10.56 -2.90 -2.00
C ASN A 49 -9.69 -1.66 -1.79
N LEU A 50 -9.37 -1.32 -0.54
CA LEU A 50 -8.50 -0.19 -0.20
C LEU A 50 -7.06 -0.42 -0.70
N ALA A 51 -6.52 -1.62 -0.55
CA ALA A 51 -5.19 -1.98 -1.04
C ALA A 51 -5.10 -1.85 -2.58
N GLU A 52 -6.11 -2.36 -3.29
CA GLU A 52 -6.21 -2.22 -4.73
C GLU A 52 -6.32 -0.75 -5.16
N ASN A 53 -7.20 0.02 -4.53
CA ASN A 53 -7.42 1.43 -4.86
C ASN A 53 -6.14 2.24 -4.63
N ARG A 54 -5.41 1.96 -3.55
CA ARG A 54 -4.11 2.58 -3.29
C ARG A 54 -3.09 2.26 -4.40
N SER A 55 -3.10 1.03 -4.92
CA SER A 55 -2.23 0.61 -6.04
C SER A 55 -2.59 1.32 -7.35
N LYS A 56 -3.89 1.38 -7.67
CA LYS A 56 -4.43 2.09 -8.84
C LYS A 56 -4.08 3.58 -8.81
N ALA A 57 -4.26 4.23 -7.65
CA ALA A 57 -3.94 5.64 -7.46
C ALA A 57 -2.43 5.94 -7.66
N ARG A 58 -1.53 5.10 -7.13
CA ARG A 58 -0.07 5.27 -7.36
C ARG A 58 0.29 5.23 -8.84
N LYS A 59 -0.25 4.24 -9.58
CA LYS A 59 0.00 4.11 -11.01
C LYS A 59 -0.54 5.30 -11.81
N ALA A 60 -1.73 5.80 -11.45
CA ALA A 60 -2.29 6.99 -12.08
C ALA A 60 -1.40 8.22 -11.87
N HIS A 61 -0.94 8.46 -10.63
CA HIS A 61 -0.03 9.56 -10.35
C HIS A 61 1.31 9.43 -11.06
N GLU A 62 1.88 8.23 -11.17
CA GLU A 62 3.11 7.99 -11.96
C GLU A 62 2.92 8.34 -13.45
N MET A 63 1.75 8.05 -14.02
CA MET A 63 1.41 8.42 -15.39
C MET A 63 1.22 9.93 -15.58
N ASP A 64 0.56 10.58 -14.63
CA ASP A 64 0.38 12.04 -14.64
C ASP A 64 1.72 12.77 -14.51
N ASP A 65 2.59 12.32 -13.60
CA ASP A 65 3.94 12.86 -13.43
C ASP A 65 4.80 12.67 -14.68
N ALA A 66 4.68 11.52 -15.36
CA ALA A 66 5.36 11.26 -16.62
C ALA A 66 4.84 12.16 -17.75
N ALA A 67 3.52 12.37 -17.81
CA ALA A 67 2.90 13.27 -18.78
C ALA A 67 3.35 14.73 -18.55
N ILE A 68 3.33 15.21 -17.31
CA ILE A 68 3.82 16.55 -16.95
C ILE A 68 5.29 16.72 -17.34
N LYS A 69 6.15 15.73 -17.07
CA LYS A 69 7.57 15.75 -17.48
C LYS A 69 7.77 15.76 -19.00
N LEU A 70 6.84 15.22 -19.78
CA LEU A 70 6.88 15.26 -21.24
C LEU A 70 6.43 16.63 -21.77
N PHE A 71 5.36 17.20 -21.19
CA PHE A 71 4.82 18.50 -21.58
C PHE A 71 5.66 19.70 -21.09
N SER A 72 6.39 19.56 -19.98
CA SER A 72 7.35 20.56 -19.50
C SER A 72 8.70 20.54 -20.23
N ARG A 73 8.85 19.64 -21.22
CA ARG A 73 10.09 19.40 -21.98
C ARG A 73 10.06 19.92 -23.41
N GLY A 74 9.29 20.96 -23.71
CA GLY A 74 9.39 21.60 -25.02
C GLY A 74 9.14 23.11 -25.00
N PRO A 75 9.73 23.86 -25.96
CA PRO A 75 11.04 23.69 -26.61
C PRO A 75 12.19 24.33 -25.80
#